data_AF-A0A924QET3-F1
#
_entry.id   AF-A0A924QET3-F1
#
_cell.length_a   1.000
_cell.length_b   1.000
_cell.length_c   1.000
_cell.angle_alpha   90.00
_cell.angle_beta   90.00
_cell.angle_gamma   90.00
#
_symmetry.space_group_name_H-M   'P 1'
#
loop_
_entity.id
_entity.type
_entity.pdbx_description
1 polymer ?
#
loop_
_entity_poly.entity_id
_entity_poly.type
_entity_poly.pdbx_seq_one_letter_code
_entity_poly.pdbx_strand_id
1 'polypeptide(L)'
;MLHAAQQLLVPAVLTRLTLLINHVLNSESIATARLKPHAGRSICLQFQGWPNALPALPELVFWITPAGLLEWQPQTLTADADLKLEIEAS
;
A
#
# COMPACT_ATOMS: atom_id res chain seq x y z
N MET A 1 17.69 -18.70 0.79
CA MET A 1 16.65 -19.04 -0.20
C MET A 1 15.32 -18.33 0.05
N LEU A 2 14.83 -18.25 1.29
CA LEU A 2 13.59 -17.53 1.64
C LEU A 2 13.55 -16.07 1.11
N HIS A 3 14.64 -15.31 1.31
CA HIS A 3 14.75 -13.92 0.83
C HIS A 3 14.65 -13.79 -0.70
N ALA A 4 15.21 -14.73 -1.46
CA ALA A 4 15.13 -14.70 -2.93
C ALA A 4 13.71 -15.05 -3.41
N ALA A 5 13.06 -16.02 -2.77
CA ALA A 5 11.66 -16.36 -3.04
C ALA A 5 10.72 -15.19 -2.71
N GLN A 6 11.00 -14.48 -1.61
CA GLN A 6 10.27 -13.28 -1.21
C GLN A 6 10.40 -12.17 -2.26
N GLN A 7 11.60 -11.87 -2.75
CA GLN A 7 11.81 -10.82 -3.76
C GLN A 7 11.00 -11.07 -5.05
N LEU A 8 10.81 -12.34 -5.42
CA LEU A 8 9.99 -12.72 -6.56
C LEU A 8 8.48 -12.63 -6.27
N LEU A 9 8.06 -12.92 -5.03
CA LEU A 9 6.65 -12.93 -4.64
C LEU A 9 6.11 -11.56 -4.26
N VAL A 10 6.95 -10.66 -3.72
CA VAL A 10 6.53 -9.35 -3.23
C VAL A 10 5.70 -8.57 -4.26
N PRO A 11 6.16 -8.38 -5.51
CA PRO A 11 5.36 -7.66 -6.50
C PRO A 11 4.00 -8.32 -6.76
N ALA A 12 3.98 -9.65 -6.84
CA ALA A 12 2.76 -10.41 -7.12
C ALA A 12 1.75 -10.36 -5.97
N VAL A 13 2.23 -10.35 -4.72
CA VAL A 13 1.40 -10.23 -3.52
C VAL A 13 0.86 -8.81 -3.40
N LEU A 14 1.69 -7.78 -3.56
CA LEU A 14 1.27 -6.39 -3.42
C LEU A 14 0.29 -5.94 -4.49
N THR A 15 0.46 -6.39 -5.74
CA THR A 15 -0.55 -6.13 -6.78
C THR A 15 -1.91 -6.73 -6.42
N ARG A 16 -1.94 -7.96 -5.88
CA ARG A 16 -3.21 -8.59 -5.44
C ARG A 16 -3.82 -7.92 -4.22
N LEU A 17 -2.99 -7.52 -3.26
CA LEU A 17 -3.43 -6.76 -2.09
C LEU A 17 -4.00 -5.41 -2.49
N THR A 18 -3.37 -4.71 -3.44
CA THR A 18 -3.89 -3.46 -4.01
C THR A 18 -5.27 -3.67 -4.64
N LEU A 19 -5.45 -4.74 -5.42
CA LEU A 19 -6.76 -5.07 -5.99
C LEU A 19 -7.81 -5.40 -4.93
N LEU A 20 -7.43 -6.12 -3.87
CA LEU A 20 -8.32 -6.42 -2.75
C LEU A 20 -8.77 -5.14 -2.02
N ILE A 21 -7.84 -4.24 -1.72
CA ILE A 21 -8.16 -2.95 -1.10
C ILE A 21 -9.08 -2.13 -2.01
N ASN A 22 -8.76 -2.05 -3.30
CA ASN A 22 -9.59 -1.34 -4.28
C ASN A 22 -10.98 -1.96 -4.41
N HIS A 23 -11.11 -3.28 -4.29
CA HIS A 23 -12.40 -3.96 -4.30
C HIS A 23 -13.26 -3.54 -3.09
N VAL A 24 -12.67 -3.51 -1.90
CA VAL A 24 -13.35 -3.04 -0.68
C VAL A 24 -13.72 -1.56 -0.81
N LEU A 25 -12.79 -0.70 -1.23
CA LEU A 25 -13.04 0.73 -1.45
C LEU A 25 -14.18 0.94 -2.44
N ASN A 26 -14.14 0.26 -3.59
CA ASN A 26 -15.16 0.39 -4.63
C ASN A 26 -16.55 -0.12 -4.19
N SER A 27 -16.61 -0.98 -3.17
CA SER A 27 -17.87 -1.43 -2.58
C SER A 27 -18.53 -0.36 -1.69
N GLU A 28 -17.80 0.69 -1.28
CA GLU A 28 -18.29 1.79 -0.45
C GLU A 28 -18.13 3.14 -1.17
N SER A 29 -19.23 3.64 -1.72
CA SER A 29 -19.24 4.87 -2.53
C SER A 29 -18.76 6.11 -1.77
N ILE A 30 -19.00 6.17 -0.46
CA ILE A 30 -18.57 7.31 0.36
C ILE A 30 -17.04 7.29 0.54
N ALA A 31 -16.43 6.12 0.69
CA ALA A 31 -14.98 5.99 0.83
C ALA A 31 -14.25 6.43 -0.44
N THR A 32 -14.70 5.96 -1.62
CA THR A 32 -14.13 6.41 -2.90
C THR A 32 -14.35 7.90 -3.13
N ALA A 33 -15.54 8.43 -2.81
CA ALA A 33 -15.82 9.86 -2.94
C ALA A 33 -14.90 10.73 -2.06
N ARG A 34 -14.54 10.27 -0.86
CA ARG A 34 -13.60 10.96 0.03
C ARG A 34 -12.16 10.93 -0.46
N LEU A 35 -11.77 9.91 -1.23
CA LEU A 35 -10.43 9.81 -1.79
C LEU A 35 -10.23 10.67 -3.04
N LYS A 36 -11.27 10.87 -3.85
CA LYS A 36 -11.17 11.65 -5.12
C LYS A 36 -10.52 13.04 -5.00
N PRO A 37 -10.79 13.88 -3.97
CA PRO A 37 -10.13 15.17 -3.81
C PRO A 37 -8.61 15.09 -3.64
N HIS A 38 -8.09 13.91 -3.28
CA HIS A 38 -6.66 13.66 -3.07
C HIS A 38 -6.00 12.97 -4.26
N ALA A 39 -6.64 12.94 -5.44
CA ALA A 39 -6.04 12.37 -6.64
C ALA A 39 -4.64 12.95 -6.92
N GLY A 40 -3.68 12.07 -7.24
CA GLY A 40 -2.27 12.40 -7.43
C GLY A 40 -1.45 12.49 -6.14
N ARG A 41 -2.07 12.41 -4.96
CA ARG A 41 -1.35 12.31 -3.67
C ARG A 41 -0.94 10.87 -3.38
N SER A 42 0.08 10.75 -2.55
CA SER A 42 0.71 9.50 -2.17
C SER A 42 0.50 9.19 -0.67
N ILE A 43 0.30 7.91 -0.39
CA ILE A 43 0.09 7.37 0.97
C ILE A 43 1.13 6.27 1.20
N CYS A 44 1.93 6.39 2.25
CA CYS A 44 2.81 5.33 2.71
C CYS A 44 2.22 4.62 3.93
N LEU A 45 2.25 3.29 3.92
CA LEU A 45 1.92 2.46 5.08
C LEU A 45 3.22 1.94 5.73
N GLN A 46 3.37 2.19 7.02
CA GLN A 46 4.47 1.69 7.83
C GLN A 46 3.91 0.81 8.93
N PHE A 47 4.46 -0.40 9.07
CA PHE A 47 4.00 -1.33 10.10
C PHE A 47 4.96 -1.34 11.28
N GLN A 48 4.46 -0.96 12.45
CA GLN A 48 5.18 -1.03 13.72
C GLN A 48 4.99 -2.39 14.37
N GLY A 49 5.99 -2.86 15.11
CA GLY A 49 5.92 -4.16 15.77
C GLY A 49 5.96 -5.38 14.83
N TRP A 50 6.40 -5.20 13.57
CA TRP A 50 6.49 -6.31 12.61
C TRP A 50 7.35 -7.46 13.17
N PRO A 51 6.84 -8.70 13.20
CA PRO A 51 7.57 -9.81 13.81
C PRO A 51 8.92 -10.08 13.16
N ASN A 52 9.98 -10.21 13.97
CA ASN A 52 11.34 -10.52 13.49
C ASN A 52 11.46 -11.87 12.76
N ALA A 53 10.49 -12.78 12.96
CA ALA A 53 10.43 -14.06 12.26
C ALA A 53 9.91 -13.93 10.83
N LEU A 54 9.26 -12.81 10.49
CA LEU A 54 8.76 -12.54 9.15
C LEU A 54 9.79 -11.75 8.34
N PRO A 55 9.79 -11.91 7.01
CA PRO A 55 10.69 -11.14 6.18
C PRO A 55 10.37 -9.65 6.24
N ALA A 56 11.38 -8.80 6.04
CA ALA A 56 11.20 -7.35 6.04
C ALA A 56 10.15 -6.93 5.00
N LEU A 57 9.25 -6.03 5.41
CA LEU A 57 8.25 -5.48 4.50
C LEU A 57 8.92 -4.53 3.50
N PRO A 58 8.53 -4.58 2.21
CA PRO A 58 8.92 -3.58 1.23
C PRO A 58 8.24 -2.24 1.54
N GLU A 59 8.64 -1.18 0.81
CA GLU A 59 7.93 0.09 0.89
C GLU A 59 6.51 -0.04 0.31
N LEU A 60 5.52 0.38 1.10
CA LEU A 60 4.11 0.29 0.77
C LEU A 60 3.57 1.68 0.49
N VAL A 61 4.02 2.25 -0.64
CA VAL A 61 3.57 3.56 -1.11
C VAL A 61 2.51 3.37 -2.20
N PHE A 62 1.38 4.05 -2.04
CA PHE A 62 0.25 4.02 -2.95
C PHE A 62 -0.06 5.42 -3.44
N TRP A 63 -0.39 5.55 -4.72
CA TRP A 63 -0.96 6.78 -5.29
C TRP A 63 -2.48 6.70 -5.34
N ILE A 64 -3.12 7.83 -5.07
CA ILE A 64 -4.56 7.97 -5.20
C ILE A 64 -4.87 8.32 -6.66
N THR A 65 -5.60 7.46 -7.34
CA THR A 65 -6.03 7.66 -8.72
C THR A 65 -7.19 8.67 -8.81
N PRO A 66 -7.44 9.28 -9.98
CA PRO A 66 -8.62 10.13 -10.20
C PRO A 66 -9.96 9.45 -9.93
N ALA A 67 -10.01 8.11 -9.97
CA ALA A 67 -11.20 7.34 -9.64
C ALA A 67 -11.47 7.24 -8.12
N GLY A 68 -10.53 7.66 -7.27
CA GLY A 68 -10.61 7.47 -5.82
C GLY A 68 -10.20 6.06 -5.38
N LEU A 69 -9.31 5.42 -6.15
CA LEU A 69 -8.71 4.10 -5.88
C LEU A 69 -7.20 4.23 -5.66
N LEU A 70 -6.55 3.16 -5.22
CA LEU A 70 -5.12 3.13 -4.93
C LEU A 70 -4.32 2.38 -5.99
N GLU A 71 -3.11 2.84 -6.26
CA GLU A 71 -2.14 2.16 -7.13
C GLU A 71 -0.80 2.06 -6.41
N TRP A 72 -0.28 0.86 -6.21
CA TRP A 72 1.02 0.65 -5.57
C TRP A 72 2.17 1.12 -6.47
N GLN A 73 3.10 1.88 -5.90
CA GLN A 73 4.27 2.41 -6.58
C GLN A 73 5.55 1.76 -6.05
N PRO A 74 6.10 0.74 -6.73
CA PRO A 74 7.25 -0.04 -6.24
C PRO A 74 8.56 0.75 -6.15
N GLN A 75 8.64 1.93 -6.77
CA GLN A 75 9.87 2.74 -6.87
C GLN A 75 9.79 4.06 -6.10
N THR A 76 8.68 4.33 -5.42
CA THR A 76 8.50 5.57 -4.66
C THR A 76 8.98 5.38 -3.23
N LEU A 77 9.89 6.25 -2.80
CA LEU A 77 10.44 6.21 -1.45
C LEU A 77 9.41 6.69 -0.44
N THR A 78 9.44 6.10 0.75
CA THR A 78 8.60 6.50 1.88
C THR A 78 8.76 7.99 2.25
N ALA A 79 9.95 8.55 2.04
CA ALA A 79 10.23 9.97 2.30
C ALA A 79 9.37 10.91 1.46
N ASP A 80 8.98 10.48 0.26
CA ASP A 80 8.28 11.29 -0.74
C ASP A 80 6.75 11.22 -0.59
N ALA A 81 6.25 10.45 0.38
CA ALA A 81 4.82 10.27 0.57
C ALA A 81 4.15 11.51 1.21
N ASP A 82 3.02 11.96 0.64
CA ASP A 82 2.23 13.08 1.16
C ASP A 82 1.59 12.75 2.52
N LEU A 83 1.25 11.48 2.75
CA LEU A 83 0.68 10.98 3.99
C LEU A 83 1.41 9.70 4.43
N LYS A 84 1.75 9.60 5.71
CA LYS A 84 2.34 8.40 6.32
C LYS A 84 1.37 7.87 7.38
N LEU A 85 0.98 6.61 7.25
CA LEU A 85 0.18 5.90 8.24
C LEU A 85 1.04 4.86 8.92
N GLU A 86 1.07 4.93 10.24
CA GLU A 86 1.69 3.92 11.09
C GLU A 86 0.61 2.95 11.56
N ILE A 87 0.83 1.67 11.33
CA ILE A 87 -0.09 0.58 11.65
C ILE A 87 0.61 -0.35 12.63
N GLU A 88 0.02 -0.54 13.81
CA GLU A 88 0.48 -1.56 14.76
C GLU A 88 0.24 -2.96 14.20
N ALA A 89 1.29 -3.79 14.18
CA ALA A 89 1.29 -5.16 13.69
C ALA A 89 1.67 -6.19 14.77
N SER A 90 1.55 -5.80 16.05
CA SER A 90 1.85 -6.64 17.22
C SER A 90 0.60 -7.25 17.88
#